data_AF-A0A1M7M109-F1
#
_entry.id   AF-A0A1M7M109-F1
#
_cell.length_a   1.000
_cell.length_b   1.000
_cell.length_c   1.000
_cell.angle_alpha   90.00
_cell.angle_beta   90.00
_cell.angle_gamma   90.00
#
_symmetry.space_group_name_H-M   'P 1'
#
loop_
_entity.id
_entity.type
_entity.pdbx_description
1 polymer ?
#
loop_
_entity_poly.entity_id
_entity_poly.type
_entity_poly.pdbx_seq_one_letter_code
_entity_poly.pdbx_strand_id
1 'polypeptide(L)' 'MNCPLCGGNSTGKVGNNQYYCWDCYVEFSVNHNKVTIYELADDGTLLPYGRNEAARGGNAF' A
#
# COMPACT_ATOMS: atom_id res chain seq x y z
N MET A 1 4.50 -1.57 14.10
CA MET A 1 3.28 -1.64 13.27
C MET A 1 3.27 -3.03 12.67
N ASN A 2 2.13 -3.70 12.62
CA ASN A 2 2.05 -5.01 12.02
C ASN A 2 1.70 -4.84 10.55
N CYS A 3 2.43 -5.50 9.65
CA CYS A 3 2.07 -5.52 8.25
C CYS A 3 0.67 -6.15 8.11
N PRO A 4 -0.29 -5.51 7.42
CA PRO A 4 -1.60 -6.10 7.19
C PRO A 4 -1.56 -7.30 6.22
N LEU A 5 -0.44 -7.53 5.52
CA LEU A 5 -0.27 -8.66 4.59
C LEU A 5 0.34 -9.89 5.27
N CYS A 6 1.57 -9.78 5.78
CA CYS A 6 2.26 -10.91 6.42
C CYS A 6 2.06 -10.99 7.93
N GLY A 7 1.49 -9.96 8.58
CA GLY A 7 1.51 -9.87 10.03
C GLY A 7 2.91 -9.70 10.63
N GLY A 8 3.91 -9.36 9.81
CA GLY A 8 5.28 -9.15 10.24
C GLY A 8 5.47 -7.80 10.92
N ASN A 9 6.48 -7.71 11.80
CA ASN A 9 6.91 -6.45 12.43
C ASN A 9 7.93 -5.68 11.58
N SER A 10 8.39 -6.26 10.46
CA SER A 10 9.37 -5.69 9.52
C SER A 10 8.79 -4.57 8.65
N THR A 11 7.97 -3.69 9.23
CA THR A 11 7.44 -2.48 8.58
C THR A 11 8.19 -1.26 9.07
N GLY A 12 8.80 -0.50 8.15
CA GLY A 12 9.41 0.80 8.42
C GLY A 12 8.43 1.95 8.16
N LYS A 13 8.65 3.11 8.78
CA LYS A 13 7.91 4.34 8.48
C LYS A 13 8.67 5.10 7.38
N VAL A 14 8.04 5.35 6.25
CA VAL A 14 8.63 6.06 5.10
C VAL A 14 8.13 7.51 4.98
N GLY A 15 6.99 7.84 5.59
CA GLY A 15 6.41 9.19 5.57
C GLY A 15 5.54 9.49 6.79
N ASN A 16 4.86 10.65 6.82
CA ASN A 16 4.14 11.11 8.01
C ASN A 16 3.05 10.13 8.49
N ASN A 17 2.45 9.40 7.55
CA ASN A 17 1.44 8.37 7.76
C ASN A 17 1.65 7.15 6.85
N GLN A 18 2.85 6.98 6.30
CA GLN A 18 3.17 5.95 5.32
C GLN A 18 4.18 4.96 5.90
N TYR A 19 3.93 3.69 5.64
CA TYR A 19 4.68 2.56 6.17
C TYR A 19 5.01 1.60 5.05
N TYR A 20 6.20 1.04 5.06
CA TYR A 20 6.69 0.13 4.04
C TYR A 20 7.07 -1.20 4.68
N CYS A 21 6.57 -2.30 4.14
CA CYS A 21 6.94 -3.64 4.57
C CYS A 21 8.12 -4.16 3.75
N TRP A 22 9.23 -4.45 4.43
CA TRP A 22 10.43 -5.02 3.80
C TRP A 22 10.25 -6.48 3.34
N ASP A 23 9.32 -7.19 3.96
CA ASP A 23 9.08 -8.62 3.71
C ASP A 23 8.11 -8.82 2.53
N CYS A 24 7.07 -7.99 2.45
CA CYS A 24 6.04 -8.07 1.41
C CYS A 24 6.29 -7.13 0.23
N TYR A 25 7.29 -6.25 0.31
CA TYR A 25 7.51 -5.19 -0.69
C TYR A 25 6.24 -4.39 -0.98
N VAL A 26 5.53 -3.97 0.07
CA VAL A 26 4.33 -3.16 -0.06
C VAL A 26 4.42 -1.91 0.79
N GLU A 27 3.82 -0.84 0.29
CA GLU A 27 3.63 0.40 1.04
C GLU A 27 2.18 0.51 1.50
N PHE A 28 1.93 1.06 2.68
CA PHE A 28 0.59 1.36 3.14
C PHE A 28 0.55 2.65 3.94
N SER A 29 -0.52 3.41 3.74
CA SER A 29 -0.78 4.69 4.39
C SER A 29 -1.91 4.55 5.39
N VAL A 30 -1.71 5.02 6.62
CA VAL A 30 -2.69 4.95 7.71
C VAL A 30 -3.17 6.36 8.04
N ASN A 31 -4.39 6.70 7.65
CA ASN A 31 -4.96 8.04 7.83
C ASN A 31 -6.26 7.96 8.66
N HIS A 32 -6.18 8.29 9.95
CA HIS A 32 -7.23 8.40 10.98
C HIS A 32 -8.22 7.21 11.14
N ASN A 33 -8.76 6.66 10.06
CA ASN A 33 -9.56 5.43 10.03
C ASN A 33 -9.52 4.69 8.67
N LYS A 34 -8.68 5.13 7.74
CA LYS A 34 -8.53 4.54 6.40
C LYS A 34 -7.10 4.06 6.21
N VAL A 35 -6.95 2.78 5.90
CA VAL A 35 -5.68 2.19 5.48
C VAL A 35 -5.74 2.03 3.97
N THR A 36 -4.78 2.62 3.27
CA THR A 36 -4.62 2.46 1.82
C THR A 36 -3.33 1.72 1.59
N ILE A 37 -3.39 0.57 0.93
CA ILE A 37 -2.23 -0.29 0.69
C ILE A 37 -1.88 -0.18 -0.80
N TYR A 38 -0.59 -0.16 -1.10
CA TYR A 38 0.01 -0.11 -2.42
C TYR A 38 1.01 -1.26 -2.55
N GLU A 39 0.78 -2.16 -3.49
CA GLU A 39 1.70 -3.24 -3.86
C GLU A 39 2.73 -2.73 -4.88
N LEU A 40 3.98 -3.17 -4.77
CA LEU A 40 4.97 -2.95 -5.82
C LEU A 40 4.77 -4.03 -6.89
N ALA A 41 4.46 -3.59 -8.12
CA ALA A 41 4.54 -4.42 -9.30
C ALA A 41 6.00 -4.81 -9.59
N ASP A 42 6.18 -5.86 -10.39
CA ASP A 42 7.50 -6.37 -10.81
C ASP A 42 8.36 -5.29 -11.48
N ASP A 43 7.73 -4.39 -12.25
CA ASP A 43 8.36 -3.21 -12.86
C ASP A 43 8.65 -2.04 -11.89
N GLY A 44 8.41 -2.20 -10.59
CA GLY A 44 8.60 -1.15 -9.58
C GLY A 44 7.47 -0.11 -9.52
N THR A 45 6.35 -0.35 -10.21
CA THR A 45 5.17 0.53 -10.18
C THR A 45 4.36 0.28 -8.90
N LEU A 46 3.86 1.35 -8.26
CA LEU A 46 2.95 1.23 -7.12
C LEU A 46 1.51 1.03 -7.59
N LEU A 47 0.96 -0.16 -7.37
CA LEU A 47 -0.44 -0.50 -7.66
C LEU A 47 -1.27 -0.46 -6.37
N PRO A 48 -2.51 0.03 -6.38
CA PRO A 48 -3.36 0.03 -5.20
C PRO A 48 -3.83 -1.40 -4.85
N TYR A 49 -3.43 -1.90 -3.68
CA TYR A 49 -3.79 -3.20 -3.18
C TYR A 49 -5.24 -3.18 -2.65
N GLY A 50 -6.16 -3.74 -3.43
CA GLY A 50 -7.47 -4.22 -2.99
C GLY A 50 -8.40 -3.23 -2.26
N ARG A 51 -9.04 -2.32 -2.99
CA ARG A 51 -10.53 -2.26 -3.03
C ARG A 51 -11.01 -1.53 -4.28
N ASN A 52 -11.60 -2.34 -5.15
CA ASN A 52 -12.64 -2.12 -6.15
C ASN A 52 -13.64 -0.97 -5.92
N GLU A 53 -13.24 0.29 -5.65
CA GLU A 53 -14.18 1.43 -5.57
C GLU A 53 -13.60 2.80 -6.01
N ALA A 54 -12.32 2.90 -6.40
CA ALA A 54 -11.70 4.19 -6.80
C ALA A 54 -11.31 4.33 -8.28
N ALA A 55 -11.51 3.30 -9.11
CA ALA A 55 -11.21 3.34 -10.55
C ALA A 55 -12.46 3.64 -11.41
N ARG A 56 -13.26 4.65 -11.05
CA ARG A 56 -14.06 5.38 -12.03
C ARG A 56 -13.19 6.50 -12.62
N GLY A 57 -12.27 6.10 -13.47
CA GLY A 57 -11.32 7.02 -14.10
C GLY A 57 -10.47 6.35 -15.17
N GLY A 58 -11.01 5.36 -15.88
CA GLY A 58 -10.41 4.90 -17.12
C GLY A 58 -10.64 5.96 -18.18
N ASN A 59 -9.71 6.89 -18.36
CA ASN A 59 -9.58 7.59 -19.63
C ASN A 59 -8.78 6.69 -20.57
N ALA A 60 -9.52 5.85 -21.31
CA ALA A 60 -9.05 5.31 -22.57
C ALA A 60 -8.76 6.49 -23.52
N PHE A 61 -7.50 6.65 -23.90
CA PHE A 61 -7.09 7.32 -25.13
C PHE A 61 -6.25 6.34 -25.93
#